data_AF-A0A6J1RBJ5-F1
#
_entry.id   AF-A0A6J1RBJ5-F1
#
_cell.length_a   1.000
_cell.length_b   1.000
_cell.length_c   1.000
_cell.angle_alpha   90.00
_cell.angle_beta   90.00
_cell.angle_gamma   90.00
#
_symmetry.space_group_name_H-M   'P 1'
#
loop_
_entity.id
_entity.type
_entity.pdbx_description
1 polymer ?
#
loop_
_entity_poly.entity_id
_entity_poly.type
_entity_poly.pdbx_seq_one_letter_code
_entity_poly.pdbx_strand_id
1 'polypeptide(L)'
;MNSNDDQTIMRKTYNMLLLLAEILLLILKIVYDICEDVYRLIIPTKKKSVAGEIVLITGAGHGIGKELAIGYASLGATVICWDINEESNNETMNEIKRMGRDAVYAYRCNVADKEEVFRVAEKVKKEVGDVTILVNNAGIGIIKSFLNHSLDEIER
;
A
#
# COMPACT_ATOMS: atom_id res chain seq x y z
N MET A 1 38.21 -4.76 -52.04
CA MET A 1 37.57 -4.70 -50.70
C MET A 1 36.20 -5.34 -50.81
N ASN A 2 35.85 -6.20 -49.85
CA ASN A 2 34.74 -7.14 -49.95
C ASN A 2 33.45 -6.48 -49.44
N SER A 3 32.36 -6.53 -50.22
CA SER A 3 31.08 -5.84 -49.92
C SER A 3 30.46 -6.22 -48.56
N ASN A 4 30.81 -7.41 -48.03
CA ASN A 4 30.38 -7.88 -46.72
C ASN A 4 31.10 -7.17 -45.54
N ASP A 5 32.34 -6.72 -45.73
CA ASP A 5 33.11 -6.01 -44.70
C ASP A 5 32.60 -4.58 -44.55
N ASP A 6 32.28 -3.92 -45.67
CA ASP A 6 31.69 -2.58 -45.68
C ASP A 6 30.30 -2.56 -45.04
N GLN A 7 29.45 -3.57 -45.30
CA GLN A 7 28.17 -3.72 -44.61
C GLN A 7 28.31 -3.95 -43.10
N THR A 8 29.34 -4.69 -42.69
CA THR A 8 29.62 -4.97 -41.27
C THR A 8 30.09 -3.70 -40.54
N ILE A 9 30.96 -2.90 -41.16
CA ILE A 9 31.42 -1.62 -40.62
C ILE A 9 30.25 -0.65 -40.50
N MET A 10 29.45 -0.50 -41.56
CA MET A 10 28.27 0.39 -41.54
C MET A 10 27.27 0.01 -40.44
N ARG A 11 26.99 -1.28 -40.25
CA ARG A 11 26.10 -1.76 -39.18
C ARG A 11 26.65 -1.47 -37.79
N LYS A 12 27.97 -1.65 -37.59
CA LYS A 12 28.64 -1.32 -36.31
C LYS A 12 28.58 0.18 -36.02
N THR A 13 28.84 1.03 -37.02
CA THR A 13 28.75 2.49 -36.89
C THR A 13 27.33 2.93 -36.56
N TYR A 14 26.32 2.39 -37.23
CA TYR A 14 24.91 2.69 -36.93
C TYR A 14 24.53 2.30 -35.49
N ASN A 15 24.88 1.08 -35.07
CA ASN A 15 24.61 0.63 -33.70
C ASN A 15 25.34 1.47 -32.65
N MET A 16 26.57 1.90 -32.93
CA MET A 16 27.34 2.77 -32.05
C MET A 16 26.71 4.15 -31.93
N LEU A 17 26.24 4.74 -33.04
CA LEU A 17 25.52 6.02 -33.02
C LEU A 17 24.18 5.91 -32.30
N LEU A 18 23.45 4.81 -32.50
CA LEU A 18 22.21 4.52 -31.79
C LEU A 18 22.45 4.42 -30.28
N LEU A 19 23.49 3.68 -29.87
CA LEU A 19 23.87 3.56 -28.46
C LEU A 19 24.23 4.92 -27.84
N LEU A 20 24.97 5.76 -28.57
CA LEU A 20 25.30 7.12 -28.10
C LEU A 20 24.04 7.99 -27.95
N ALA A 21 23.08 7.87 -28.86
CA ALA A 21 21.80 8.57 -28.77
C ALA A 21 20.95 8.07 -27.59
N GLU A 22 20.90 6.77 -27.34
CA GLU A 22 20.22 6.17 -26.18
C GLU A 22 20.85 6.62 -24.86
N ILE A 23 22.19 6.63 -24.77
CA ILE A 23 22.91 7.12 -23.60
C ILE A 23 22.61 8.61 -23.38
N LEU A 24 22.61 9.42 -24.43
CA LEU A 24 22.27 10.84 -24.33
C LEU A 24 20.82 11.03 -23.84
N LEU A 25 19.86 10.30 -24.40
CA LEU A 25 18.46 10.34 -23.97
C LEU A 25 18.30 9.91 -22.51
N LEU A 26 19.03 8.87 -22.08
CA LEU A 26 19.04 8.43 -20.70
C LEU A 26 19.57 9.52 -19.76
N ILE A 27 20.69 10.16 -20.12
CA ILE A 27 21.26 11.27 -19.34
C ILE A 27 20.26 12.42 -19.25
N LEU A 28 19.64 12.81 -20.36
CA LEU A 28 18.63 13.88 -20.38
C LEU A 28 17.43 13.55 -19.50
N LYS A 29 16.95 12.29 -19.52
CA LYS A 29 15.84 11.84 -18.68
C LYS A 29 16.20 11.85 -17.20
N ILE A 30 17.40 11.40 -16.83
CA ILE A 30 17.90 11.47 -15.45
C ILE A 30 17.95 12.92 -14.97
N VAL A 31 18.48 13.83 -15.78
CA VAL A 31 18.53 15.26 -15.43
C VAL A 31 17.11 15.83 -15.26
N TYR A 32 16.19 15.47 -16.16
CA TYR A 32 14.79 15.87 -16.05
C TYR A 32 14.14 15.35 -14.76
N ASP A 33 14.27 14.06 -14.45
CA ASP A 33 13.70 13.44 -13.25
C ASP A 33 14.30 14.08 -11.97
N ILE A 34 15.61 14.35 -11.94
CA ILE A 34 16.25 15.07 -10.83
C ILE A 34 15.67 16.49 -10.68
N CYS A 35 15.53 17.24 -11.77
CA CYS A 35 14.95 18.58 -11.72
C CYS A 35 13.49 18.55 -11.27
N GLU A 36 12.71 17.58 -11.74
CA GLU A 36 11.33 17.34 -11.33
C GLU A 36 11.24 17.00 -9.84
N ASP A 37 12.10 16.13 -9.33
CA ASP A 37 12.13 15.76 -7.92
C ASP A 37 12.55 16.94 -7.04
N VAL A 38 13.56 17.72 -7.44
CA VAL A 38 13.95 18.97 -6.77
C VAL A 38 12.79 19.98 -6.76
N TYR A 39 12.06 20.08 -7.87
CA TYR A 39 10.87 20.92 -7.94
C TYR A 39 9.76 20.42 -6.99
N ARG A 40 9.49 19.11 -6.97
CA ARG A 40 8.49 18.46 -6.09
C ARG A 40 8.86 18.54 -4.61
N LEU A 41 10.15 18.67 -4.28
CA LEU A 41 10.61 18.94 -2.91
C LEU A 41 10.20 20.34 -2.44
N ILE A 42 10.21 21.34 -3.33
CA ILE A 42 9.85 22.72 -3.02
C ILE A 42 8.33 22.92 -3.07
N ILE A 43 7.67 22.29 -4.06
CA ILE A 43 6.22 22.38 -4.25
C ILE A 43 5.63 20.96 -4.14
N PRO A 44 5.21 20.56 -2.93
CA PRO A 44 4.69 19.21 -2.72
C PRO A 44 3.40 19.01 -3.51
N THR A 45 3.23 17.79 -4.03
CA THR A 45 2.03 17.40 -4.74
C THR A 45 0.81 17.44 -3.83
N LYS A 46 -0.33 17.88 -4.39
CA LYS A 46 -1.60 17.78 -3.69
C LYS A 46 -1.87 16.30 -3.39
N LYS A 47 -1.94 15.95 -2.11
CA LYS A 47 -2.30 14.59 -1.67
C LYS A 47 -3.71 14.25 -2.13
N LYS A 48 -3.93 12.99 -2.51
CA LYS A 48 -5.29 12.48 -2.79
C LYS A 48 -6.14 12.64 -1.52
N SER A 49 -7.33 13.20 -1.67
CA SER A 49 -8.31 13.25 -0.59
C SER A 49 -8.88 11.85 -0.35
N VAL A 50 -9.10 11.52 0.92
CA VAL A 50 -9.74 10.26 1.35
C VAL A 50 -11.12 10.53 1.98
N ALA A 51 -11.56 11.79 1.99
CA ALA A 51 -12.87 12.15 2.50
C ALA A 51 -13.98 11.50 1.63
N GLY A 52 -14.95 10.85 2.28
CA GLY A 52 -16.03 10.12 1.61
C GLY A 52 -15.64 8.74 1.07
N GLU A 53 -14.38 8.33 1.20
CA GLU A 53 -13.93 6.98 0.86
C GLU A 53 -14.32 5.99 1.96
N ILE A 54 -14.50 4.71 1.60
CA ILE A 54 -14.75 3.61 2.53
C ILE A 54 -13.46 2.80 2.69
N VAL A 55 -12.84 2.91 3.86
CA VAL A 55 -11.51 2.38 4.15
C VAL A 55 -11.62 1.19 5.09
N LEU A 56 -11.24 0.00 4.62
CA LEU A 56 -11.13 -1.19 5.45
C LEU A 56 -9.69 -1.36 5.92
N ILE A 57 -9.50 -1.51 7.23
CA ILE A 57 -8.19 -1.68 7.86
C ILE A 57 -8.19 -2.96 8.67
N THR A 58 -7.28 -3.88 8.37
CA THR A 58 -7.07 -5.09 9.18
C THR A 58 -6.04 -4.84 10.29
N GLY A 59 -6.20 -5.49 11.44
CA GLY A 59 -5.36 -5.25 12.62
C GLY A 59 -5.61 -3.87 13.26
N ALA A 60 -6.85 -3.39 13.21
CA ALA A 60 -7.23 -2.05 13.64
C ALA A 60 -7.40 -1.92 15.17
N GLY A 61 -7.32 -3.01 15.93
CA GLY A 61 -7.48 -3.01 17.38
C GLY A 61 -6.30 -2.39 18.14
N HIS A 62 -5.11 -2.29 17.53
CA HIS A 62 -3.94 -1.70 18.19
C HIS A 62 -2.86 -1.19 17.22
N GLY A 63 -1.83 -0.55 17.78
CA GLY A 63 -0.62 -0.16 17.05
C GLY A 63 -0.89 0.69 15.82
N ILE A 64 -0.18 0.40 14.72
CA ILE A 64 -0.29 1.15 13.46
C ILE A 64 -1.70 1.08 12.88
N GLY A 65 -2.38 -0.07 12.95
CA GLY A 65 -3.73 -0.20 12.40
C GLY A 65 -4.75 0.69 13.12
N LYS A 66 -4.64 0.78 14.45
CA LYS A 66 -5.44 1.72 15.26
C LYS A 66 -5.19 3.18 14.86
N GLU A 67 -3.93 3.59 14.76
CA GLU A 67 -3.59 4.97 14.40
C GLU A 67 -4.01 5.31 12.96
N LEU A 68 -3.93 4.35 12.03
CA LEU A 68 -4.47 4.51 10.69
C LEU A 68 -5.99 4.70 10.74
N ALA A 69 -6.72 3.91 11.51
CA ALA A 69 -8.17 4.05 11.65
C ALA A 69 -8.56 5.45 12.17
N ILE A 70 -7.87 5.94 13.21
CA ILE A 70 -8.08 7.28 13.77
C ILE A 70 -7.73 8.37 12.73
N GLY A 71 -6.62 8.20 12.01
CA GLY A 71 -6.18 9.14 10.97
C GLY A 71 -7.15 9.25 9.80
N TYR A 72 -7.60 8.11 9.25
CA TYR A 72 -8.57 8.08 8.16
C TYR A 72 -9.92 8.66 8.57
N ALA A 73 -10.41 8.33 9.77
CA ALA A 73 -11.64 8.92 10.30
C ALA A 73 -11.53 10.45 10.49
N SER A 74 -10.36 10.93 10.94
CA SER A 74 -10.09 12.36 11.09
C SER A 74 -10.09 13.12 9.75
N LEU A 75 -9.72 12.43 8.67
CA LEU A 75 -9.77 12.94 7.29
C LEU A 75 -11.15 12.83 6.63
N GLY A 76 -12.17 12.33 7.34
CA GLY A 76 -13.55 12.25 6.86
C GLY A 76 -13.86 11.01 6.03
N ALA A 77 -13.04 9.96 6.15
CA ALA A 77 -13.36 8.65 5.57
C ALA A 77 -14.35 7.90 6.46
N THR A 78 -15.12 6.98 5.86
CA THR A 78 -15.82 5.93 6.58
C THR A 78 -14.83 4.80 6.87
N VAL A 79 -14.67 4.42 8.13
CA VAL A 79 -13.64 3.45 8.54
C VAL A 79 -14.27 2.13 8.96
N ILE A 80 -13.76 1.04 8.42
CA ILE A 80 -14.12 -0.33 8.80
C ILE A 80 -12.90 -0.96 9.46
N CYS A 81 -13.01 -1.23 10.76
CA CYS A 81 -11.96 -1.81 11.57
C CYS A 81 -12.16 -3.33 11.64
N TRP A 82 -11.22 -4.09 11.07
CA TRP A 82 -11.14 -5.54 11.22
C TRP A 82 -10.02 -5.90 12.19
N ASP A 83 -10.33 -6.78 13.14
CA ASP A 83 -9.34 -7.37 14.04
C ASP A 83 -9.81 -8.73 14.54
N ILE A 84 -8.88 -9.59 14.95
CA ILE A 84 -9.21 -10.85 15.62
C ILE A 84 -9.63 -10.62 17.08
N ASN A 85 -9.10 -9.58 17.72
CA ASN A 85 -9.47 -9.17 19.07
C ASN A 85 -10.63 -8.18 19.01
N GLU A 86 -11.83 -8.66 19.32
CA GLU A 86 -13.05 -7.85 19.28
C GLU A 86 -13.07 -6.72 20.31
N GLU A 87 -12.47 -6.92 21.48
CA GLU A 87 -12.46 -5.92 22.56
C GLU A 87 -11.65 -4.69 22.16
N SER A 88 -10.38 -4.89 21.79
CA SER A 88 -9.50 -3.79 21.38
C SER A 88 -9.98 -3.11 20.09
N ASN A 89 -10.61 -3.87 19.18
CA ASN A 89 -11.22 -3.30 17.97
C ASN A 89 -12.40 -2.37 18.29
N ASN A 90 -13.25 -2.79 19.23
CA ASN A 90 -14.36 -1.96 19.70
C ASN A 90 -13.87 -0.73 20.47
N GLU A 91 -12.76 -0.84 21.23
CA GLU A 91 -12.12 0.31 21.87
C GLU A 91 -11.66 1.36 20.86
N THR A 92 -10.98 0.94 19.78
CA THR A 92 -10.58 1.83 18.66
C THR A 92 -11.81 2.51 18.05
N MET A 93 -12.87 1.77 17.73
CA MET A 93 -14.11 2.34 17.20
C MET A 93 -14.71 3.37 18.16
N ASN A 94 -14.79 3.07 19.45
CA ASN A 94 -15.35 3.96 20.45
C ASN A 94 -14.51 5.23 20.63
N GLU A 95 -13.19 5.13 20.51
CA GLU A 95 -12.30 6.29 20.52
C GLU A 95 -12.56 7.22 19.33
N ILE A 96 -12.69 6.66 18.13
CA ILE A 96 -13.05 7.41 16.93
C ILE A 96 -14.42 8.10 17.08
N LYS A 97 -15.41 7.39 17.64
CA LYS A 97 -16.73 7.98 17.93
C LYS A 97 -16.65 9.13 18.92
N ARG A 98 -15.82 9.01 19.98
CA ARG A 98 -15.59 10.11 20.94
C ARG A 98 -14.97 11.36 20.31
N MET A 99 -14.31 11.24 19.16
CA MET A 99 -13.81 12.37 18.37
C MET A 99 -14.89 13.03 17.49
N GLY A 100 -16.15 12.60 17.59
CA GLY A 100 -17.26 13.10 16.79
C GLY A 100 -17.30 12.50 15.38
N ARG A 101 -16.72 11.32 15.19
CA ARG A 101 -16.70 10.59 13.91
C ARG A 101 -17.52 9.32 14.03
N ASP A 102 -18.79 9.38 13.61
CA ASP A 102 -19.72 8.26 13.73
C ASP A 102 -19.62 7.22 12.60
N ALA A 103 -19.01 7.60 11.47
CA ALA A 103 -18.82 6.74 10.30
C ALA A 103 -17.68 5.72 10.52
N VAL A 104 -17.81 4.90 11.56
CA VAL A 104 -16.85 3.86 11.93
C VAL A 104 -17.57 2.59 12.38
N TYR A 105 -17.08 1.45 11.90
CA TYR A 105 -17.66 0.13 12.13
C TYR A 105 -16.57 -0.84 12.54
N ALA A 106 -16.84 -1.70 13.52
CA ALA A 106 -15.92 -2.74 13.96
C ALA A 106 -16.49 -4.13 13.63
N TYR A 107 -15.65 -4.99 13.08
CA TYR A 107 -15.96 -6.39 12.83
C TYR A 107 -14.82 -7.27 13.34
N ARG A 108 -15.17 -8.33 14.08
CA ARG A 108 -14.23 -9.41 14.34
C ARG A 108 -13.97 -10.17 13.03
N CYS A 109 -12.71 -10.34 12.68
CA CYS A 109 -12.27 -11.15 11.54
C CYS A 109 -10.88 -11.72 11.78
N ASN A 110 -10.72 -13.04 11.72
CA ASN A 110 -9.42 -13.67 11.55
C ASN A 110 -9.04 -13.63 10.06
N VAL A 111 -8.03 -12.82 9.71
CA VAL A 111 -7.58 -12.69 8.31
C VAL A 111 -6.87 -13.93 7.76
N ALA A 112 -6.44 -14.86 8.63
CA ALA A 112 -5.86 -16.13 8.21
C ALA A 112 -6.93 -17.17 7.80
N ASP A 113 -8.20 -16.96 8.19
CA ASP A 113 -9.33 -17.81 7.82
C ASP A 113 -10.02 -17.22 6.58
N LYS A 114 -9.82 -17.88 5.44
CA LYS A 114 -10.30 -17.40 4.14
C LYS A 114 -11.83 -17.35 4.09
N GLU A 115 -12.50 -18.37 4.62
CA GLU A 115 -13.95 -18.47 4.65
C GLU A 115 -14.56 -17.38 5.54
N GLU A 116 -13.93 -17.09 6.68
CA GLU A 116 -14.32 -15.98 7.55
C GLU A 116 -14.16 -14.63 6.83
N VAL A 117 -13.03 -14.39 6.16
CA VAL A 117 -12.80 -13.16 5.38
C VAL A 117 -13.92 -12.92 4.38
N PHE A 118 -14.31 -13.93 3.59
CA PHE A 118 -15.43 -13.77 2.64
C PHE A 118 -16.76 -13.48 3.34
N ARG A 119 -17.05 -14.19 4.43
CA ARG A 119 -18.29 -14.01 5.19
C ARG A 119 -18.40 -12.60 5.80
N VAL A 120 -17.32 -12.09 6.38
CA VAL A 120 -17.29 -10.75 6.98
C VAL A 120 -17.27 -9.67 5.89
N ALA A 121 -16.58 -9.89 4.77
CA ALA A 121 -16.61 -8.97 3.63
C ALA A 121 -18.04 -8.80 3.07
N GLU A 122 -18.79 -9.89 2.92
CA GLU A 122 -20.20 -9.83 2.51
C GLU A 122 -21.07 -9.07 3.51
N LYS A 123 -20.80 -9.21 4.81
CA LYS A 123 -21.48 -8.44 5.85
C LYS A 123 -21.17 -6.94 5.73
N VAL A 124 -19.90 -6.59 5.60
CA VAL A 124 -19.44 -5.19 5.39
C VAL A 124 -20.10 -4.58 4.15
N LYS A 125 -20.13 -5.31 3.05
CA LYS A 125 -20.74 -4.84 1.80
C LYS A 125 -22.21 -4.51 1.95
N LYS A 126 -22.95 -5.30 2.74
CA LYS A 126 -24.37 -5.09 3.00
C LYS A 126 -24.65 -3.95 3.99
N GLU A 127 -23.82 -3.83 5.02
CA GLU A 127 -24.06 -2.88 6.12
C GLU A 127 -23.45 -1.49 5.89
N VAL A 128 -22.33 -1.42 5.15
CA VAL A 128 -21.55 -0.20 4.97
C VAL A 128 -21.48 0.21 3.50
N GLY A 129 -21.21 -0.74 2.60
CA GLY A 129 -21.10 -0.49 1.16
C GLY A 129 -19.79 -1.01 0.56
N ASP A 130 -19.48 -0.59 -0.66
CA ASP A 130 -18.30 -1.04 -1.38
C ASP A 130 -17.02 -0.38 -0.83
N VAL A 131 -16.07 -1.21 -0.38
CA VAL A 131 -14.76 -0.75 0.10
C VAL A 131 -13.97 -0.18 -1.07
N THR A 132 -13.50 1.06 -0.93
CA THR A 132 -12.70 1.75 -1.95
C THR A 132 -11.20 1.74 -1.65
N ILE A 133 -10.83 1.57 -0.38
CA ILE A 133 -9.43 1.45 0.06
C ILE A 133 -9.33 0.26 1.03
N LEU A 134 -8.43 -0.67 0.74
CA LEU A 134 -8.09 -1.80 1.61
C LEU A 134 -6.67 -1.64 2.15
N VAL A 135 -6.53 -1.66 3.47
CA VAL A 135 -5.26 -1.64 4.19
C VAL A 135 -5.05 -3.01 4.84
N ASN A 136 -4.26 -3.86 4.19
CA ASN A 136 -3.83 -5.15 4.72
C ASN A 136 -2.70 -4.94 5.74
N ASN A 137 -3.06 -4.53 6.96
CA ASN A 137 -2.11 -4.18 8.02
C ASN A 137 -1.98 -5.27 9.09
N ALA A 138 -2.97 -6.14 9.27
CA ALA A 138 -2.90 -7.26 10.22
C ALA A 138 -1.66 -8.12 9.93
N GLY A 139 -0.85 -8.32 10.96
CA GLY A 139 0.36 -9.13 10.88
C GLY A 139 0.83 -9.51 12.28
N ILE A 140 1.37 -10.72 12.38
CA ILE A 140 2.06 -11.20 13.58
C ILE A 140 3.54 -11.31 13.25
N GLY A 141 4.38 -10.93 14.21
CA GLY A 141 5.83 -11.04 14.08
C GLY A 141 6.39 -11.78 15.29
N ILE A 142 7.00 -12.94 15.05
CA ILE A 142 7.74 -13.66 16.08
C ILE A 142 9.20 -13.21 15.97
N ILE A 143 9.69 -12.48 16.97
CA ILE A 143 11.06 -11.95 16.95
C ILE A 143 11.97 -12.91 17.69
N LYS A 144 12.67 -13.77 16.93
CA LYS A 144 13.70 -14.69 17.41
C LYS A 144 14.83 -14.79 16.37
N SER A 145 16.00 -15.27 16.80
CA SER A 145 17.07 -15.67 15.87
C SER A 145 16.54 -16.72 14.89
N PHE A 146 16.98 -16.66 13.63
CA PHE A 146 16.52 -17.54 12.55
C PHE A 146 16.53 -19.04 12.93
N LEU A 147 17.62 -19.50 13.57
CA LEU A 147 17.78 -20.90 13.97
C LEU A 147 16.89 -21.33 15.16
N ASN A 148 16.23 -20.38 15.81
CA ASN A 148 15.41 -20.62 17.01
C ASN A 148 13.90 -20.58 16.73
N HIS A 149 13.49 -20.53 15.47
CA HIS A 149 12.08 -20.65 15.08
C HIS A 149 11.68 -22.11 14.94
N SER A 150 10.48 -22.47 15.37
CA SER A 150 9.87 -23.74 15.00
C SER A 150 9.17 -23.65 13.64
N LEU A 151 8.90 -24.80 13.00
CA LEU A 151 8.15 -24.83 11.73
C LEU A 151 6.72 -24.27 11.91
N ASP A 152 6.06 -24.63 13.02
CA ASP A 152 4.72 -24.12 13.35
C ASP A 152 4.68 -22.59 13.51
N GLU A 153 5.78 -21.98 13.94
CA GLU A 153 5.92 -20.52 14.06
C GLU A 153 6.08 -19.83 12.69
N ILE A 154 6.59 -20.55 11.70
CA ILE A 154 6.81 -20.07 10.33
C ILE A 154 5.55 -20.22 9.47
N GLU A 155 4.76 -21.27 9.68
CA GLU A 155 3.51 -21.53 8.95
C GLU A 155 2.35 -20.60 9.34
N ARG A 156 2.52 -19.84 10.42
CA ARG A 156 1.49 -18.99 11.03
C ARG A 156 1.26 -17.66 10.34
#